data_AF-A0A437K467-F1
#
_entry.id   AF-A0A437K467-F1
#
_cell.length_a   1.000
_cell.length_b   1.000
_cell.length_c   1.000
_cell.angle_alpha   90.00
_cell.angle_beta   90.00
_cell.angle_gamma   90.00
#
_symmetry.space_group_name_H-M   'P 1'
#
loop_
_entity.id
_entity.type
_entity.pdbx_description
1 polymer ?
#
loop_
_entity_poly.entity_id
_entity_poly.type
_entity_poly.pdbx_seq_one_letter_code
_entity_poly.pdbx_strand_id
1 'polypeptide(L)'
;MSLNPAQRKQTSKELIANYEISGLTPEDIQADLGFTVKQLEDTLNLGPASHGESVWRLRDYLEAEIKEQGKVPYPYSILKKNIWYKYK
;
A
#
# COMPACT_ATOMS: atom_id res chain seq x y z
N MET A 1 1.25 12.44 9.47
CA MET A 1 2.34 11.90 8.63
C MET A 1 2.44 12.68 7.33
N SER A 2 3.17 13.79 7.30
CA SER A 2 3.52 14.41 6.02
C SER A 2 4.74 13.67 5.47
N LEU A 3 4.50 12.55 4.78
CA LEU A 3 5.52 11.89 3.98
C LEU A 3 6.06 12.89 2.96
N ASN A 4 7.37 13.04 2.87
CA ASN A 4 7.98 13.86 1.82
C ASN A 4 7.61 13.29 0.44
N PRO A 5 7.50 14.12 -0.61
CA PRO A 5 7.12 13.66 -1.94
C PRO A 5 8.05 12.55 -2.48
N ALA A 6 9.34 12.58 -2.12
CA ALA A 6 10.29 11.51 -2.44
C ALA A 6 9.97 10.19 -1.71
N GLN A 7 9.57 10.24 -0.43
CA GLN A 7 9.18 9.05 0.35
C GLN A 7 7.86 8.46 -0.15
N ARG A 8 6.91 9.30 -0.58
CA ARG A 8 5.67 8.84 -1.21
C ARG A 8 5.95 8.09 -2.51
N LYS A 9 6.78 8.66 -3.39
CA LYS A 9 7.22 7.99 -4.63
C LYS A 9 7.93 6.66 -4.35
N GLN A 10 8.79 6.60 -3.34
CA GLN A 10 9.46 5.36 -2.95
C GLN A 10 8.45 4.30 -2.50
N THR A 11 7.58 4.67 -1.55
CA THR A 11 6.57 3.75 -0.99
C THR A 11 5.59 3.29 -2.06
N SER A 12 5.24 4.16 -3.01
CA SER A 12 4.40 3.84 -4.15
C SER A 12 5.03 2.76 -5.02
N LYS A 13 6.33 2.89 -5.37
CA LYS A 13 7.06 1.86 -6.10
C LYS A 13 7.08 0.52 -5.35
N GLU A 14 7.23 0.56 -4.03
CA GLU A 14 7.24 -0.64 -3.19
C GLU A 14 5.87 -1.32 -3.12
N LEU A 15 4.78 -0.54 -3.10
CA LEU A 15 3.41 -1.07 -3.19
C LEU A 15 3.13 -1.68 -4.55
N ILE A 16 3.53 -1.01 -5.64
CA ILE A 16 3.38 -1.51 -7.00
C ILE A 16 4.16 -2.83 -7.17
N ALA A 17 5.40 -2.89 -6.67
CA ALA A 17 6.19 -4.12 -6.72
C ALA A 17 5.51 -5.28 -5.95
N ASN A 18 4.93 -5.01 -4.77
CA ASN A 18 4.16 -6.02 -4.03
C ASN A 18 2.90 -6.45 -4.78
N TYR A 19 2.18 -5.50 -5.38
CA TYR A 19 1.02 -5.79 -6.21
C TYR A 19 1.40 -6.70 -7.39
N GLU A 20 2.50 -6.42 -8.09
CA GLU A 20 3.03 -7.29 -9.16
C GLU A 20 3.42 -8.69 -8.65
N ILE A 21 4.02 -8.80 -7.45
CA ILE A 21 4.39 -10.09 -6.84
C ILE A 21 3.14 -10.91 -6.46
N SER A 22 2.14 -10.24 -5.91
CA SER A 22 0.87 -10.87 -5.50
C SER A 22 0.11 -11.43 -6.70
N GLY A 23 0.24 -10.81 -7.88
CA GLY A 23 -0.52 -11.18 -9.07
C GLY A 23 -2.01 -10.91 -8.94
N LEU A 24 -2.43 -10.11 -7.95
CA LEU A 24 -3.81 -9.74 -7.72
C LEU A 24 -4.32 -8.81 -8.82
N THR A 25 -5.61 -8.93 -9.11
CA THR A 25 -6.30 -8.01 -10.02
C THR A 25 -6.94 -6.85 -9.22
N PRO A 26 -7.26 -5.72 -9.87
CA PRO A 26 -8.01 -4.66 -9.23
C PRO A 26 -9.38 -5.15 -8.74
N GLU A 27 -9.92 -6.17 -9.40
CA GLU A 27 -11.23 -6.77 -9.11
C GLU A 27 -11.20 -7.59 -7.82
N ASP A 28 -10.14 -8.38 -7.57
CA ASP A 28 -9.95 -9.09 -6.29
C ASP A 28 -9.90 -8.10 -5.13
N ILE A 29 -9.09 -7.05 -5.27
CA ILE A 29 -8.93 -6.04 -4.22
C ILE A 29 -10.24 -5.25 -4.03
N GLN A 30 -11.00 -5.02 -5.09
CA GLN A 30 -12.31 -4.41 -5.00
C GLN A 30 -13.31 -5.31 -4.28
N ALA A 31 -13.29 -6.62 -4.53
CA ALA A 31 -14.17 -7.57 -3.87
C ALA A 31 -13.88 -7.70 -2.38
N ASP A 32 -12.59 -7.75 -2.01
CA ASP A 32 -12.18 -8.01 -0.62
C ASP A 32 -12.15 -6.75 0.25
N LEU A 33 -11.55 -5.66 -0.27
CA LEU A 33 -11.40 -4.40 0.46
C LEU A 33 -12.49 -3.36 0.14
N GLY A 34 -13.30 -3.58 -0.90
CA GLY A 34 -14.29 -2.60 -1.36
C GLY A 34 -13.67 -1.40 -2.08
N PHE A 35 -12.40 -1.48 -2.49
CA PHE A 35 -11.72 -0.39 -3.18
C PHE A 35 -12.26 -0.21 -4.59
N THR A 36 -12.54 1.03 -4.98
CA THR A 36 -12.76 1.33 -6.40
C THR A 36 -11.41 1.32 -7.13
N VAL A 37 -11.38 0.94 -8.41
CA VAL A 37 -10.16 0.99 -9.26
C VAL A 37 -9.42 2.33 -9.14
N LYS A 38 -10.15 3.46 -9.16
CA LYS A 38 -9.57 4.79 -8.94
C LYS A 38 -8.92 4.97 -7.56
N GLN A 39 -9.53 4.45 -6.50
CA GLN A 39 -8.96 4.53 -5.16
C GLN A 39 -7.75 3.63 -5.02
N LEU A 40 -7.76 2.46 -5.66
CA LEU A 40 -6.60 1.57 -5.73
C LEU A 40 -5.43 2.29 -6.41
N GLU A 41 -5.64 2.84 -7.61
CA GLU A 41 -4.61 3.57 -8.33
C GLU A 41 -4.08 4.77 -7.54
N ASP A 42 -4.96 5.54 -6.90
CA ASP A 42 -4.54 6.65 -6.05
C ASP A 42 -3.69 6.16 -4.87
N THR A 43 -4.15 5.09 -4.19
CA THR A 43 -3.45 4.47 -3.04
C THR A 43 -2.10 3.88 -3.44
N LEU A 44 -2.01 3.21 -4.59
CA LEU A 44 -0.77 2.69 -5.16
C LEU A 44 0.21 3.82 -5.49
N ASN A 45 -0.29 4.97 -5.96
CA ASN A 45 0.52 6.15 -6.25
C ASN A 45 0.81 7.03 -5.03
N LEU A 46 0.21 6.72 -3.87
CA LEU A 46 0.21 7.59 -2.69
C LEU A 46 -0.14 9.03 -3.06
N GLY A 47 -1.23 9.15 -3.83
CA GLY A 47 -1.78 10.40 -4.28
C GLY A 47 -2.19 11.32 -3.11
N PRO A 48 -2.45 12.60 -3.37
CA PRO A 48 -2.91 13.53 -2.35
C PRO A 48 -4.29 13.16 -1.76
N ALA A 49 -5.09 12.35 -2.48
CA ALA A 49 -6.36 11.82 -2.02
C ALA A 49 -6.22 10.48 -1.27
N SER A 50 -5.01 9.93 -1.18
CA SER A 50 -4.78 8.66 -0.51
C SER A 50 -4.83 8.85 0.99
N HIS A 51 -5.82 8.22 1.60
CA HIS A 51 -5.89 8.15 3.04
C HIS A 51 -4.84 7.16 3.56
N GLY A 52 -4.13 7.53 4.63
CA GLY A 52 -3.15 6.64 5.25
C GLY A 52 -3.76 5.28 5.61
N GLU A 53 -5.00 5.26 6.08
CA GLU A 53 -5.72 4.01 6.37
C GLU A 53 -5.86 3.11 5.15
N SER A 54 -6.21 3.66 3.98
CA SER A 54 -6.33 2.90 2.74
C SER A 54 -5.02 2.24 2.32
N VAL A 55 -3.91 2.97 2.47
CA VAL A 55 -2.56 2.48 2.20
C VAL A 55 -2.21 1.32 3.12
N TRP A 56 -2.53 1.43 4.41
CA TRP A 56 -2.28 0.38 5.38
C TRP A 56 -3.13 -0.87 5.12
N ARG A 57 -4.41 -0.72 4.77
CA ARG A 57 -5.27 -1.85 4.40
C ARG A 57 -4.76 -2.58 3.16
N LEU A 58 -4.44 -1.83 2.09
CA LEU A 58 -3.92 -2.41 0.86
C LEU A 58 -2.61 -3.16 1.10
N ARG A 59 -1.70 -2.56 1.88
CA ARG A 59 -0.44 -3.16 2.27
C ARG A 59 -0.63 -4.47 3.04
N ASP A 60 -1.49 -4.48 4.05
CA ASP A 60 -1.75 -5.67 4.87
C ASP A 60 -2.34 -6.80 4.03
N TYR A 61 -3.30 -6.47 3.17
CA TYR A 61 -3.91 -7.40 2.24
C TYR A 61 -2.90 -8.01 1.26
N LEU A 62 -2.08 -7.17 0.61
CA LEU A 62 -1.00 -7.64 -0.26
C LEU A 62 -0.02 -8.55 0.49
N GLU A 63 0.37 -8.18 1.71
CA GLU A 63 1.26 -9.02 2.51
C GLU A 63 0.62 -10.36 2.89
N ALA A 64 -0.67 -10.38 3.23
CA ALA A 64 -1.40 -11.60 3.56
C ALA A 64 -1.45 -12.53 2.34
N GLU A 65 -1.93 -12.02 1.20
CA GLU A 65 -2.03 -12.77 -0.06
C GLU A 65 -0.69 -13.29 -0.55
N ILE A 66 0.37 -12.47 -0.51
CA ILE A 66 1.72 -12.89 -0.88
C ILE A 66 2.22 -14.01 0.05
N LYS A 67 1.95 -13.93 1.36
CA LYS A 67 2.32 -14.97 2.33
C LYS A 67 1.50 -16.25 2.15
N GLU A 68 0.21 -16.14 1.84
CA GLU A 68 -0.67 -17.27 1.53
C GLU A 68 -0.21 -18.01 0.28
N GLN A 69 0.29 -17.27 -0.72
CA GLN A 69 0.95 -17.85 -1.89
C GLN A 69 2.35 -18.43 -1.60
N GLY A 70 2.84 -18.35 -0.36
CA GLY A 70 4.18 -18.80 0.04
C GLY A 70 5.32 -17.94 -0.50
N LYS A 71 5.02 -16.74 -1.01
CA LYS A 71 5.98 -15.78 -1.53
C LYS A 71 6.41 -14.82 -0.42
N VAL A 72 7.50 -14.08 -0.66
CA VAL A 72 8.01 -13.07 0.27
C VAL A 72 7.62 -11.68 -0.24
N PRO A 73 6.87 -10.87 0.54
CA PRO A 73 6.54 -9.52 0.13
C PRO A 73 7.80 -8.64 0.08
N TYR A 74 7.82 -7.73 -0.89
CA TYR A 74 8.88 -6.75 -1.04
C TYR A 74 8.92 -5.84 0.21
N PRO A 75 10.09 -5.70 0.86
CA PRO A 75 10.20 -4.99 2.11
C PRO A 75 9.99 -3.48 1.91
N TYR A 76 8.95 -2.93 2.51
CA TYR A 76 8.72 -1.49 2.49
C TYR A 76 9.84 -0.72 3.20
N SER A 77 10.32 0.38 2.65
CA SER A 77 11.38 1.20 3.25
C SER A 77 10.81 2.23 4.22
N ILE A 78 9.62 2.75 3.93
CA ILE A 78 8.97 3.82 4.69
C ILE A 78 7.90 3.28 5.65
N LEU A 79 7.10 2.30 5.21
CA LEU A 79 6.09 1.64 6.05
C LEU A 79 6.69 0.71 7.13
N LYS A 80 8.00 0.81 7.38
CA LYS A 80 8.76 0.04 8.39
C LYS A 80 8.65 0.60 9.82
N LYS A 81 8.27 1.87 10.02
CA LYS A 81 8.43 2.53 11.33
C LYS A 81 7.14 3.19 11.81
N ASN A 82 6.69 2.77 13.00
CA ASN A 82 5.66 3.42 13.82
C ASN A 82 6.12 4.85 14.17
N ILE A 83 5.68 5.88 13.44
CA ILE A 83 6.03 7.27 13.76
C ILE A 83 4.85 7.91 14.53
N TRP A 84 4.98 7.93 15.85
CA TRP A 84 4.12 8.70 16.75
C TRP A 84 4.13 10.19 16.36
N TYR A 85 2.95 10.83 16.31
CA TYR A 85 2.84 12.29 16.22
C TYR A 85 2.51 12.87 17.58
N LYS A 86 3.48 13.58 18.18
CA LYS A 86 3.25 14.47 19.32
C LYS A 86 2.80 15.83 18.76
N TYR A 87 1.55 16.21 18.98
CA TYR A 87 1.05 17.53 18.62
C TYR A 87 1.65 18.58 19.57
N LYS A 88 2.04 19.72 19.01
CA LYS A 88 2.32 20.97 19.75
C LYS A 88 1.16 21.92 19.52
#